data_AF-A0A924W481-F1
#
_entry.id   AF-A0A924W481-F1
#
_cell.length_a   1.000
_cell.length_b   1.000
_cell.length_c   1.000
_cell.angle_alpha   90.00
_cell.angle_beta   90.00
_cell.angle_gamma   90.00
#
_symmetry.space_group_name_H-M   'P 1'
#
loop_
_entity.id
_entity.type
_entity.pdbx_description
1 polymer ?
#
loop_
_entity_poly.entity_id
_entity_poly.type
_entity_poly.pdbx_seq_one_letter_code
_entity_poly.pdbx_strand_id
1 'polypeptide(L)'
;MRFNFRKTALNASTALIATLALTSNASAHTDALGFVISDGSGEGLFNVNIFYGSWHYGTGGAEGSLDLTNTDTSTLVGTNPFQLLPGFDGVPDGTLPPGLVAGVNYFFPDGNGALTGDPNGHYIYAFQYVTFLDLIAGAYGFGYNTGSSFTVNWMPSDPMINAGAFIIDGEGELVIIGAGPPTIDTSRTLFTSDEFSAALDATFDGGTLQIVLGAETMAPNFTVNALGGFIDTNLLDPTFDGIFSGDGVITVVGNGIAALTGVNTHGGFVVNHAGIAAGDDAALGAAGALLTLDHGSFTATGDMTIERDIALIGSHGSSFIVGDELTLTLNGAISGAACLYKRGLGMLDLRADGANAIGACVEQGEMAFNSTFTGDVWVDLGASMSGAGQIVGDVEVSGTLSPGNSPGILVVAGSVTQLPGSTLLIEIDGPTSGNGAGFFDFLSLTGVSSIYTAAGELAPILRGISAPAGNAYTPNVGDVFEIVSAQGGVVGAFDTVTQPTDGLPDGARFDVIYGANSIRLAVTAADYSLLTGGRGNARSAA
;
A
#
# COMPACT_ATOMS: atom_id res chain seq x y z
N MET A 1 63.04 78.55 18.43
CA MET A 1 63.34 79.84 17.77
C MET A 1 62.04 80.36 17.18
N ARG A 2 61.66 81.61 17.48
CA ARG A 2 60.45 82.33 16.98
C ARG A 2 60.45 82.31 15.43
N PHE A 3 59.32 82.28 14.71
CA PHE A 3 58.28 83.31 14.67
C PHE A 3 56.92 82.77 14.19
N ASN A 4 55.86 83.24 14.85
CA ASN A 4 54.53 83.38 14.28
C ASN A 4 54.40 84.81 13.76
N PHE A 5 53.82 85.03 12.57
CA PHE A 5 52.83 86.09 12.36
C PHE A 5 51.90 85.76 11.18
N ARG A 6 50.60 85.82 11.50
CA ARG A 6 49.43 85.73 10.63
C ARG A 6 49.22 87.01 9.80
N LYS A 7 48.56 86.83 8.65
CA LYS A 7 47.33 87.48 8.13
C LYS A 7 47.46 87.58 6.61
N THR A 8 46.51 87.14 5.79
CA THR A 8 45.08 87.51 5.83
C THR A 8 44.16 86.38 5.39
N ALA A 9 43.08 86.19 6.15
CA ALA A 9 41.89 85.50 5.73
C ALA A 9 41.07 86.40 4.79
N LEU A 10 40.46 85.79 3.77
CA LEU A 10 39.13 86.17 3.31
C LEU A 10 38.30 84.89 3.26
N ASN A 11 37.24 84.87 4.07
CA ASN A 11 36.24 83.81 4.14
C ASN A 11 35.39 83.81 2.87
N ALA A 12 35.08 82.61 2.35
CA ALA A 12 33.72 82.24 1.97
C ALA A 12 33.66 80.72 1.71
N SER A 13 33.25 80.01 2.75
CA SER A 13 32.44 78.79 2.78
C SER A 13 32.05 78.14 1.44
N THR A 14 32.52 76.92 1.20
CA THR A 14 31.66 75.80 0.80
C THR A 14 32.31 74.49 1.22
N ALA A 15 31.53 73.64 1.89
CA ALA A 15 31.96 72.32 2.36
C ALA A 15 32.43 71.46 1.17
N LEU A 16 33.62 70.88 1.32
CA LEU A 16 34.12 69.83 0.46
C LEU A 16 33.30 68.57 0.77
N ILE A 17 32.26 68.31 -0.03
CA ILE A 17 31.61 67.00 -0.07
C ILE A 17 32.68 66.01 -0.52
N ALA A 18 33.12 65.16 0.41
CA ALA A 18 33.81 63.94 0.06
C ALA A 18 32.82 63.07 -0.70
N THR A 19 32.96 63.01 -2.02
CA THR A 19 32.24 62.04 -2.84
C THR A 19 32.81 60.66 -2.52
N LEU A 20 32.30 60.06 -1.44
CA LEU A 20 32.36 58.63 -1.24
C LEU A 20 31.37 58.04 -2.25
N ALA A 21 31.86 57.68 -3.44
CA ALA A 21 31.08 56.91 -4.39
C ALA A 21 30.94 55.48 -3.85
N LEU A 22 30.06 55.30 -2.87
CA LEU A 22 29.43 54.01 -2.59
C LEU A 22 28.29 53.87 -3.60
N THR A 23 28.59 53.37 -4.80
CA THR A 23 27.56 52.79 -5.65
C THR A 23 27.30 51.39 -5.13
N SER A 24 26.36 51.24 -4.20
CA SER A 24 25.73 49.97 -3.91
C SER A 24 24.79 49.64 -5.07
N ASN A 25 25.31 49.03 -6.13
CA ASN A 25 24.48 48.37 -7.12
C ASN A 25 24.71 46.88 -6.91
N ALA A 26 23.83 46.29 -6.12
CA ALA A 26 23.58 44.87 -6.14
C ALA A 26 22.07 44.73 -6.05
N SER A 27 21.48 44.30 -7.15
CA SER A 27 20.07 44.03 -7.26
C SER A 27 19.95 43.02 -8.37
N ALA A 28 19.63 41.78 -8.05
CA ALA A 28 19.17 40.79 -9.01
C ALA A 28 18.14 39.92 -8.28
N HIS A 29 16.93 39.80 -8.81
CA HIS A 29 16.08 38.65 -8.44
C HIS A 29 16.39 37.59 -9.49
N THR A 30 16.44 36.32 -9.08
CA THR A 30 16.48 35.23 -10.05
C THR A 30 15.08 35.08 -10.59
N ASP A 31 14.92 35.18 -11.92
CA ASP A 31 13.62 35.12 -12.61
C ASP A 31 13.58 34.08 -13.73
N ALA A 32 14.71 33.45 -13.99
CA ALA A 32 14.83 32.40 -14.99
C ALA A 32 15.97 31.47 -14.64
N LEU A 33 15.87 30.22 -15.09
CA LEU A 33 16.82 29.15 -14.84
C LEU A 33 17.18 28.49 -16.18
N GLY A 34 18.47 28.22 -16.41
CA GLY A 34 18.94 27.55 -17.61
C GLY A 34 20.12 26.63 -17.40
N PHE A 35 20.35 25.74 -18.35
CA PHE A 35 21.37 24.71 -18.27
C PHE A 35 22.11 24.56 -19.60
N VAL A 36 23.44 24.39 -19.54
CA VAL A 36 24.24 24.00 -20.69
C VAL A 36 25.20 22.90 -20.26
N ILE A 37 25.17 21.78 -20.96
CA ILE A 37 26.12 20.67 -20.81
C ILE A 37 27.17 20.69 -21.94
N SER A 38 28.36 20.21 -21.62
CA SER A 38 29.46 20.05 -22.56
C SER A 38 30.40 18.93 -22.09
N ASP A 39 31.25 18.42 -22.98
CA ASP A 39 32.24 17.41 -22.64
C ASP A 39 33.20 17.88 -21.53
N GLY A 40 33.51 16.96 -20.63
CA GLY A 40 34.46 17.09 -19.53
C GLY A 40 35.92 16.90 -19.94
N SER A 41 36.78 16.69 -18.95
CA SER A 41 38.22 16.46 -19.13
C SER A 41 38.57 15.08 -19.70
N GLY A 42 37.59 14.16 -19.76
CA GLY A 42 37.75 12.79 -20.26
C GLY A 42 36.44 12.17 -20.74
N GLU A 43 36.53 10.97 -21.34
CA GLU A 43 35.37 10.22 -21.83
C GLU A 43 34.40 9.88 -20.69
N GLY A 44 33.10 10.13 -20.90
CA GLY A 44 32.06 9.90 -19.91
C GLY A 44 32.02 10.91 -18.76
N LEU A 45 32.76 12.02 -18.87
CA LEU A 45 32.73 13.15 -17.95
C LEU A 45 32.10 14.37 -18.63
N PHE A 46 31.35 15.15 -17.87
CA PHE A 46 30.54 16.25 -18.37
C PHE A 46 30.67 17.50 -17.49
N ASN A 47 30.73 18.66 -18.13
CA ASN A 47 30.70 19.95 -17.48
C ASN A 47 29.29 20.54 -17.60
N VAL A 48 28.69 20.93 -16.48
CA VAL A 48 27.35 21.52 -16.44
C VAL A 48 27.44 22.96 -15.94
N ASN A 49 26.91 23.88 -16.76
CA ASN A 49 26.70 25.27 -16.40
C ASN A 49 25.23 25.49 -16.03
N ILE A 50 24.99 26.04 -14.85
CA ILE A 50 23.64 26.42 -14.40
C ILE A 50 23.57 27.95 -14.40
N PHE A 51 22.63 28.49 -15.18
CA PHE A 51 22.43 29.92 -15.40
C PHE A 51 21.21 30.43 -14.66
N TYR A 52 21.35 31.62 -14.08
CA TYR A 52 20.26 32.42 -13.56
C TYR A 52 20.16 33.75 -14.28
N GLY A 53 18.97 34.01 -14.82
CA GLY A 53 18.59 35.29 -15.40
C GLY A 53 17.99 36.22 -14.35
N SER A 54 18.20 37.52 -14.52
CA SER A 54 17.70 38.54 -13.62
C SER A 54 17.02 39.73 -14.30
N TRP A 55 15.93 40.23 -13.71
CA TRP A 55 15.22 41.45 -14.13
C TRP A 55 15.89 42.79 -13.85
N HIS A 56 17.07 42.80 -13.25
CA HIS A 56 17.79 44.05 -12.99
C HIS A 56 18.83 44.35 -14.06
N TYR A 57 18.89 45.62 -14.44
CA TYR A 57 19.87 46.15 -15.37
C TYR A 57 21.12 46.62 -14.60
N GLY A 58 22.30 46.10 -14.92
CA GLY A 58 23.56 46.56 -14.30
C GLY A 58 23.73 46.07 -12.86
N THR A 59 23.71 44.75 -12.67
CA THR A 59 23.78 44.08 -11.36
C THR A 59 25.11 44.29 -10.65
N GLY A 60 26.19 44.58 -11.38
CA GLY A 60 27.49 45.01 -10.85
C GLY A 60 28.35 43.93 -10.18
N GLY A 61 27.75 42.81 -9.76
CA GLY A 61 28.42 41.63 -9.22
C GLY A 61 27.49 40.42 -9.14
N ALA A 62 28.08 39.22 -9.08
CA ALA A 62 27.33 37.99 -8.85
C ALA A 62 27.19 37.74 -7.34
N GLU A 63 26.07 37.16 -6.93
CA GLU A 63 25.77 36.92 -5.53
C GLU A 63 25.33 35.49 -5.26
N GLY A 64 25.79 34.97 -4.12
CA GLY A 64 25.49 33.64 -3.65
C GLY A 64 26.35 32.53 -4.26
N SER A 65 26.01 31.31 -3.88
CA SER A 65 26.62 30.07 -4.34
C SER A 65 25.56 28.98 -4.47
N LEU A 66 25.81 28.01 -5.33
CA LEU A 66 24.98 26.82 -5.47
C LEU A 66 25.68 25.61 -4.86
N ASP A 67 24.93 24.86 -4.07
CA ASP A 67 25.27 23.50 -3.70
C ASP A 67 24.79 22.57 -4.82
N LEU A 68 25.64 21.64 -5.24
CA LEU A 68 25.25 20.52 -6.09
C LEU A 68 25.44 19.23 -5.30
N THR A 69 24.40 18.40 -5.26
CA THR A 69 24.38 17.12 -4.55
C THR A 69 24.12 16.03 -5.58
N ASN A 70 24.92 14.97 -5.56
CA ASN A 70 24.61 13.76 -6.31
C ASN A 70 23.50 13.04 -5.54
N THR A 71 22.33 12.91 -6.16
CA THR A 71 21.12 12.43 -5.47
C THR A 71 21.19 10.94 -5.18
N ASP A 72 21.87 10.19 -6.05
CA ASP A 72 22.04 8.73 -5.91
C ASP A 72 22.82 8.38 -4.64
N THR A 73 23.82 9.19 -4.30
CA THR A 73 24.70 8.98 -3.13
C THR A 73 24.39 9.89 -1.95
N SER A 74 23.48 10.87 -2.12
CA SER A 74 23.24 11.96 -1.18
C SER A 74 24.52 12.71 -0.75
N THR A 75 25.53 12.77 -1.62
CA THR A 75 26.80 13.43 -1.34
C THR A 75 26.87 14.81 -1.98
N LEU A 76 27.34 15.80 -1.22
CA LEU A 76 27.66 17.11 -1.76
C LEU A 76 28.82 16.98 -2.75
N VAL A 77 28.55 17.27 -4.02
CA VAL A 77 29.54 17.34 -5.09
C VAL A 77 30.39 18.60 -4.92
N GLY A 78 29.76 19.72 -4.60
CA GLY A 78 30.45 20.96 -4.28
C GLY A 78 29.54 22.14 -4.04
N THR A 79 30.12 23.21 -3.50
CA THR A 79 29.50 24.53 -3.32
C THR A 79 30.27 25.54 -4.15
N ASN A 80 29.68 26.00 -5.25
CA ASN A 80 30.36 26.88 -6.19
C ASN A 80 29.73 28.29 -6.17
N PRO A 81 30.53 29.37 -6.02
CA PRO A 81 30.01 30.73 -6.06
C PRO A 81 29.58 31.12 -7.47
N PHE A 82 28.50 31.90 -7.56
CA PHE A 82 28.07 32.48 -8.82
C PHE A 82 29.13 33.41 -9.40
N GLN A 83 29.20 33.42 -10.73
CA GLN A 83 29.98 34.36 -11.52
C GLN A 83 29.04 35.12 -12.44
N LEU A 84 29.29 36.42 -12.63
CA LEU A 84 28.58 37.15 -13.68
C LEU A 84 29.05 36.63 -15.03
N LEU A 85 28.10 36.38 -15.92
CA LEU A 85 28.43 36.00 -17.27
C LEU A 85 29.03 37.21 -18.01
N PRO A 86 30.29 37.14 -18.49
CA PRO A 86 30.93 38.28 -19.12
C PRO A 86 30.15 38.79 -20.34
N GLY A 87 29.86 40.09 -20.37
CA GLY A 87 29.10 40.74 -21.45
C GLY A 87 27.59 40.60 -21.33
N PHE A 88 27.08 39.95 -20.27
CA PHE A 88 25.67 39.75 -20.00
C PHE A 88 25.23 40.45 -18.70
N ASP A 89 25.76 41.63 -18.44
CA ASP A 89 25.28 42.53 -17.38
C ASP A 89 24.73 43.81 -18.03
N GLY A 90 23.40 43.96 -18.05
CA GLY A 90 22.71 45.07 -18.72
C GLY A 90 22.49 44.87 -20.23
N VAL A 91 22.22 43.64 -20.66
CA VAL A 91 21.83 43.34 -22.05
C VAL A 91 20.37 43.73 -22.30
N PRO A 92 19.97 43.98 -23.57
CA PRO A 92 18.56 44.16 -23.90
C PRO A 92 17.72 42.94 -23.52
N ASP A 93 16.47 43.16 -23.13
CA ASP A 93 15.53 42.08 -22.82
C ASP A 93 15.40 41.08 -23.98
N GLY A 94 15.29 39.79 -23.65
CA GLY A 94 15.28 38.69 -24.61
C GLY A 94 16.65 38.31 -25.19
N THR A 95 17.74 38.96 -24.78
CA THR A 95 19.09 38.56 -25.19
C THR A 95 19.54 37.34 -24.37
N LEU A 96 19.70 36.19 -25.04
CA LEU A 96 20.10 34.94 -24.37
C LEU A 96 21.61 34.67 -24.49
N PRO A 97 22.23 34.13 -23.43
CA PRO A 97 23.56 33.52 -23.49
C PRO A 97 23.66 32.46 -24.59
N PRO A 98 24.83 32.30 -25.24
CA PRO A 98 25.04 31.23 -26.20
C PRO A 98 24.71 29.85 -25.62
N GLY A 99 23.95 29.05 -26.36
CA GLY A 99 23.54 27.70 -25.94
C GLY A 99 22.22 27.63 -25.19
N LEU A 100 21.68 28.76 -24.68
CA LEU A 100 20.37 28.79 -24.06
C LEU A 100 19.26 29.03 -25.08
N VAL A 101 18.21 28.22 -24.99
CA VAL A 101 17.02 28.26 -25.84
C VAL A 101 15.79 28.13 -24.93
N ALA A 102 14.94 29.16 -24.96
CA ALA A 102 13.72 29.21 -24.16
C ALA A 102 12.82 27.99 -24.45
N GLY A 103 12.34 27.33 -23.40
CA GLY A 103 11.51 26.14 -23.47
C GLY A 103 12.24 24.84 -23.81
N VAL A 104 13.56 24.88 -24.00
CA VAL A 104 14.39 23.69 -24.23
C VAL A 104 15.33 23.47 -23.05
N ASN A 105 16.14 24.48 -22.74
CA ASN A 105 17.10 24.44 -21.64
C ASN A 105 17.18 25.78 -20.89
N TYR A 106 16.16 26.61 -21.04
CA TYR A 106 16.02 27.90 -20.38
C TYR A 106 14.54 28.17 -20.10
N PHE A 107 14.21 28.47 -18.85
CA PHE A 107 12.84 28.46 -18.36
C PHE A 107 12.56 29.58 -17.37
N PHE A 108 11.28 29.91 -17.23
CA PHE A 108 10.73 30.95 -16.39
C PHE A 108 9.64 30.37 -15.47
N PRO A 109 9.38 30.94 -14.29
CA PRO A 109 8.27 30.48 -13.47
C PRO A 109 6.92 30.94 -14.05
N ASP A 110 5.94 30.06 -14.17
CA ASP A 110 4.62 30.38 -14.72
C ASP A 110 3.68 31.10 -13.73
N GLY A 111 4.10 31.24 -12.47
CA GLY A 111 3.33 31.82 -11.37
C GLY A 111 2.33 30.86 -10.71
N ASN A 112 2.26 29.61 -11.15
CA ASN A 112 1.44 28.53 -10.59
C ASN A 112 2.28 27.39 -10.01
N GLY A 113 3.60 27.59 -9.87
CA GLY A 113 4.53 26.56 -9.40
C GLY A 113 4.96 25.56 -10.47
N ALA A 114 4.94 25.95 -11.76
CA ALA A 114 5.53 25.19 -12.87
C ALA A 114 6.46 26.04 -13.76
N LEU A 115 7.48 25.43 -14.38
CA LEU A 115 8.38 26.13 -15.30
C LEU A 115 7.77 26.19 -16.70
N THR A 116 7.88 27.35 -17.35
CA THR A 116 7.43 27.60 -18.72
C THR A 116 8.60 28.03 -19.62
N GLY A 117 8.50 27.70 -20.90
CA GLY A 117 9.36 28.26 -21.94
C GLY A 117 8.92 29.64 -22.42
N ASP A 118 7.77 30.14 -21.96
CA ASP A 118 7.24 31.44 -22.33
C ASP A 118 7.89 32.57 -21.52
N PRO A 119 8.67 33.47 -22.15
CA PRO A 119 9.28 34.61 -21.46
C PRO A 119 8.27 35.72 -21.12
N ASN A 120 7.01 35.64 -21.56
CA ASN A 120 6.03 36.72 -21.37
C ASN A 120 5.87 37.09 -19.89
N GLY A 121 6.17 38.35 -19.56
CA GLY A 121 6.09 38.87 -18.19
C GLY A 121 7.38 38.74 -17.39
N HIS A 122 8.39 38.04 -17.92
CA HIS A 122 9.71 37.91 -17.34
C HIS A 122 10.72 38.76 -18.12
N TYR A 123 11.09 39.90 -17.54
CA TYR A 123 12.09 40.79 -18.11
C TYR A 123 13.47 40.35 -17.62
N ILE A 124 14.42 40.07 -18.51
CA ILE A 124 15.76 39.58 -18.14
C ILE A 124 16.85 40.44 -18.78
N TYR A 125 17.70 41.05 -17.96
CA TYR A 125 18.75 41.98 -18.41
C TYR A 125 20.16 41.59 -17.95
N ALA A 126 20.29 40.62 -17.04
CA ALA A 126 21.59 40.15 -16.59
C ALA A 126 21.61 38.64 -16.31
N PHE A 127 22.79 38.03 -16.43
CA PHE A 127 23.00 36.61 -16.19
C PHE A 127 24.17 36.34 -15.25
N GLN A 128 23.95 35.41 -14.34
CA GLN A 128 25.01 34.79 -13.55
C GLN A 128 24.96 33.28 -13.73
N TYR A 129 26.07 32.60 -13.48
CA TYR A 129 26.15 31.15 -13.62
C TYR A 129 27.13 30.53 -12.63
N VAL A 130 26.98 29.23 -12.43
CA VAL A 130 27.99 28.36 -11.81
C VAL A 130 28.35 27.25 -12.79
N THR A 131 29.56 26.73 -12.66
CA THR A 131 30.02 25.56 -13.40
C THR A 131 30.36 24.44 -12.43
N PHE A 132 29.88 23.24 -12.71
CA PHE A 132 30.36 22.01 -12.09
C PHE A 132 31.10 21.19 -13.15
N LEU A 133 32.31 20.76 -12.82
CA LEU A 133 33.22 20.12 -13.76
C LEU A 133 33.25 18.61 -13.55
N ASP A 134 33.46 17.88 -14.64
CA ASP A 134 33.74 16.45 -14.64
C ASP A 134 32.72 15.59 -13.87
N LEU A 135 31.44 15.92 -14.03
CA LEU A 135 30.32 15.11 -13.56
C LEU A 135 30.21 13.82 -14.40
N ILE A 136 29.85 12.72 -13.75
CA ILE A 136 29.49 11.47 -14.45
C ILE A 136 27.99 11.45 -14.74
N ALA A 137 27.55 10.55 -15.63
CA ALA A 137 26.12 10.23 -15.79
C ALA A 137 25.49 9.89 -14.43
N GLY A 138 24.29 10.40 -14.18
CA GLY A 138 23.60 10.28 -12.89
C GLY A 138 22.67 11.45 -12.59
N ALA A 139 21.96 11.36 -11.47
CA ALA A 139 21.01 12.37 -11.03
C ALA A 139 21.63 13.35 -10.03
N TYR A 140 21.31 14.64 -10.21
CA TYR A 140 21.86 15.73 -9.40
C TYR A 140 20.79 16.71 -8.99
N GLY A 141 20.83 17.12 -7.72
CA GLY A 141 20.03 18.20 -7.15
C GLY A 141 20.89 19.42 -6.90
N PHE A 142 20.38 20.61 -7.20
CA PHE A 142 21.04 21.87 -6.89
C PHE A 142 20.14 22.80 -6.09
N GLY A 143 20.74 23.70 -5.33
CA GLY A 143 20.02 24.75 -4.63
C GLY A 143 20.95 25.82 -4.08
N TYR A 144 20.41 27.02 -3.84
CA TYR A 144 21.19 28.08 -3.21
C TYR A 144 21.75 27.64 -1.86
N ASN A 145 23.06 27.82 -1.67
CA ASN A 145 23.72 27.51 -0.43
C ASN A 145 23.21 28.45 0.68
N THR A 146 22.76 27.87 1.79
CA THR A 146 22.16 28.59 2.93
C THR A 146 23.13 29.54 3.66
N GLY A 147 24.44 29.35 3.48
CA GLY A 147 25.50 30.22 3.99
C GLY A 147 25.85 31.41 3.09
N SER A 148 25.20 31.53 1.92
CA SER A 148 25.42 32.63 0.97
C SER A 148 25.07 33.97 1.61
N SER A 149 26.01 34.90 1.62
CA SER A 149 25.74 36.28 2.02
C SER A 149 25.18 37.05 0.83
N PHE A 150 23.89 37.36 0.87
CA PHE A 150 23.24 38.24 -0.10
C PHE A 150 23.22 39.68 0.42
N THR A 151 23.41 40.66 -0.47
CA THR A 151 23.42 42.08 -0.06
C THR A 151 22.03 42.65 0.21
N VAL A 152 20.99 41.96 -0.25
CA VAL A 152 19.56 42.14 0.08
C VAL A 152 18.86 40.77 0.17
N ASN A 153 17.61 40.74 0.62
CA ASN A 153 16.78 39.53 0.60
C ASN A 153 16.50 39.14 -0.86
N TRP A 154 17.43 38.39 -1.48
CA TRP A 154 17.29 37.73 -2.78
C TRP A 154 16.18 36.69 -2.67
N MET A 155 14.94 37.15 -2.72
CA MET A 155 13.84 36.25 -2.97
C MET A 155 13.85 36.00 -4.48
N PRO A 156 14.14 34.78 -4.95
CA PRO A 156 13.80 34.43 -6.32
C PRO A 156 12.32 34.77 -6.56
N SER A 157 11.96 35.19 -7.77
CA SER A 157 10.56 35.57 -8.05
C SER A 157 9.59 34.42 -7.81
N ASP A 158 10.10 33.19 -7.85
CA ASP A 158 9.39 31.98 -7.50
C ASP A 158 10.35 30.99 -6.79
N PRO A 159 9.92 30.30 -5.72
CA PRO A 159 10.70 29.23 -5.10
C PRO A 159 11.21 28.16 -6.09
N MET A 160 10.52 27.94 -7.20
CA MET A 160 10.83 26.91 -8.17
C MET A 160 12.01 27.25 -9.11
N ILE A 161 12.60 28.44 -9.02
CA ILE A 161 13.91 28.72 -9.66
C ILE A 161 15.05 28.81 -8.65
N ASN A 162 14.77 28.55 -7.36
CA ASN A 162 15.75 28.61 -6.26
C ASN A 162 16.61 27.34 -6.13
N ALA A 163 16.05 26.21 -6.55
CA ALA A 163 16.63 24.88 -6.49
C ALA A 163 16.08 24.09 -7.68
N GLY A 164 16.52 22.85 -7.86
CA GLY A 164 15.99 21.97 -8.90
C GLY A 164 16.83 20.71 -9.05
N ALA A 165 16.52 19.90 -10.06
CA ALA A 165 17.29 18.70 -10.37
C ALA A 165 17.51 18.54 -11.87
N PHE A 166 18.52 17.77 -12.23
CA PHE A 166 18.75 17.34 -13.60
C PHE A 166 19.39 15.96 -13.61
N ILE A 167 19.18 15.23 -14.69
CA ILE A 167 19.82 13.95 -14.96
C ILE A 167 20.77 14.14 -16.13
N ILE A 168 21.98 13.61 -16.00
CA ILE A 168 22.89 13.39 -17.12
C ILE A 168 22.76 11.94 -17.54
N ASP A 169 22.32 11.68 -18.77
CA ASP A 169 22.21 10.31 -19.27
C ASP A 169 23.57 9.73 -19.70
N GLY A 170 23.56 8.45 -20.12
CA GLY A 170 24.78 7.74 -20.53
C GLY A 170 25.42 8.27 -21.83
N GLU A 171 24.71 9.12 -22.57
CA GLU A 171 25.16 9.73 -23.83
C GLU A 171 25.58 11.20 -23.63
N GLY A 172 25.37 11.76 -22.44
CA GLY A 172 25.73 13.13 -22.08
C GLY A 172 24.66 14.17 -22.35
N GLU A 173 23.41 13.75 -22.56
CA GLU A 173 22.27 14.66 -22.67
C GLU A 173 21.71 15.00 -21.28
N LEU A 174 21.17 16.22 -21.17
CA LEU A 174 20.52 16.70 -19.94
C LEU A 174 19.01 16.50 -20.02
N VAL A 175 18.47 15.78 -19.04
CA VAL A 175 17.03 15.80 -18.73
C VAL A 175 16.82 16.78 -17.59
N ILE A 176 16.21 17.93 -17.90
CA ILE A 176 15.97 19.00 -16.94
C ILE A 176 14.66 18.70 -16.20
N ILE A 177 14.77 18.53 -14.88
CA ILE A 177 13.63 18.38 -13.99
C ILE A 177 13.41 19.78 -13.39
N GLY A 178 12.49 20.54 -13.99
CA GLY A 178 12.05 21.81 -13.41
C GLY A 178 11.67 21.63 -11.94
N ALA A 179 11.86 22.64 -11.10
CA ALA A 179 11.93 22.46 -9.64
C ALA A 179 10.61 22.20 -8.90
N GLY A 180 9.68 21.49 -9.53
CA GLY A 180 8.64 20.75 -8.86
C GLY A 180 9.04 19.28 -8.71
N PRO A 181 8.38 18.53 -7.81
CA PRO A 181 8.46 17.07 -7.83
C PRO A 181 8.13 16.58 -9.25
N PRO A 182 8.88 15.62 -9.86
CA PRO A 182 8.59 15.13 -11.19
C PRO A 182 7.14 14.63 -11.29
N THR A 183 6.45 14.99 -12.37
CA THR A 183 5.05 14.62 -12.60
C THR A 183 4.95 13.43 -13.54
N ILE A 184 4.32 12.36 -13.06
CA ILE A 184 3.91 11.17 -13.81
C ILE A 184 2.54 11.47 -14.41
N ASP A 185 2.53 12.04 -15.61
CA ASP A 185 1.34 12.50 -16.34
C ASP A 185 1.14 11.75 -17.67
N THR A 186 0.28 12.29 -18.54
CA THR A 186 -0.01 11.71 -19.86
C THR A 186 0.83 12.27 -21.00
N SER A 187 1.86 13.07 -20.70
CA SER A 187 2.73 13.69 -21.71
C SER A 187 3.60 12.67 -22.47
N ARG A 188 3.86 11.52 -21.84
CA ARG A 188 4.53 10.35 -22.42
C ARG A 188 3.77 9.08 -22.03
N THR A 189 4.11 7.98 -22.70
CA THR A 189 3.42 6.70 -22.48
C THR A 189 3.76 6.05 -21.15
N LEU A 190 5.02 6.15 -20.72
CA LEU A 190 5.55 5.53 -19.52
C LEU A 190 6.63 6.41 -18.92
N PHE A 191 6.71 6.41 -17.60
CA PHE A 191 7.83 6.88 -16.80
C PHE A 191 8.44 5.65 -16.13
N THR A 192 9.78 5.53 -16.09
CA THR A 192 10.43 4.36 -15.48
C THR A 192 10.95 4.65 -14.09
N SER A 193 10.93 3.65 -13.21
CA SER A 193 11.27 3.82 -11.78
C SER A 193 12.70 4.27 -11.50
N ASP A 194 13.63 4.08 -12.44
CA ASP A 194 14.99 4.63 -12.38
C ASP A 194 15.03 6.16 -12.51
N GLU A 195 14.05 6.78 -13.17
CA GLU A 195 13.89 8.25 -13.26
C GLU A 195 13.57 8.91 -11.91
N PHE A 196 13.08 8.14 -10.93
CA PHE A 196 12.62 8.63 -9.62
C PHE A 196 13.48 8.11 -8.47
N SER A 197 14.66 7.58 -8.77
CA SER A 197 15.48 6.92 -7.78
C SER A 197 16.07 7.91 -6.73
N ALA A 198 15.86 7.52 -5.46
CA ALA A 198 16.54 7.91 -4.21
C ALA A 198 16.07 9.07 -3.30
N ALA A 199 15.28 10.08 -3.70
CA ALA A 199 14.74 11.06 -2.72
C ALA A 199 13.72 12.08 -3.26
N LEU A 200 13.47 12.10 -4.57
CA LEU A 200 12.63 13.13 -5.17
C LEU A 200 11.17 12.69 -5.08
N ASP A 201 10.42 13.32 -4.19
CA ASP A 201 8.97 13.20 -4.17
C ASP A 201 8.42 13.44 -5.58
N ALA A 202 7.35 12.73 -5.97
CA ALA A 202 6.78 12.80 -7.31
C ALA A 202 5.27 13.04 -7.26
N THR A 203 4.67 13.42 -8.38
CA THR A 203 3.23 13.63 -8.49
C THR A 203 2.63 12.73 -9.55
N PHE A 204 1.62 11.92 -9.21
CA PHE A 204 0.77 11.24 -10.19
C PHE A 204 -0.34 12.19 -10.67
N ASP A 205 -0.42 12.40 -11.98
CA ASP A 205 -1.47 13.19 -12.65
C ASP A 205 -1.98 12.47 -13.92
N GLY A 206 -2.33 11.20 -13.75
CA GLY A 206 -2.92 10.32 -14.77
C GLY A 206 -1.92 9.45 -15.55
N GLY A 207 -0.61 9.61 -15.32
CA GLY A 207 0.44 8.86 -16.01
C GLY A 207 0.67 7.45 -15.46
N THR A 208 1.62 6.74 -16.07
CA THR A 208 2.05 5.39 -15.65
C THR A 208 3.52 5.38 -15.23
N LEU A 209 3.78 4.91 -14.01
CA LEU A 209 5.10 4.55 -13.51
C LEU A 209 5.32 3.05 -13.73
N GLN A 210 6.27 2.69 -14.60
CA GLN A 210 6.68 1.31 -14.81
C GLN A 210 7.91 0.98 -13.96
N ILE A 211 7.82 -0.12 -13.23
CA ILE A 211 8.93 -0.65 -12.44
C ILE A 211 9.93 -1.34 -13.36
N VAL A 212 11.20 -1.01 -13.18
CA VAL A 212 12.33 -1.63 -13.89
C VAL A 212 13.30 -2.29 -12.89
N LEU A 213 14.08 -3.25 -13.38
CA LEU A 213 15.06 -3.97 -12.57
C LEU A 213 16.08 -3.01 -11.93
N GLY A 214 16.40 -3.22 -10.64
CA GLY A 214 17.31 -2.38 -9.87
C GLY A 214 16.64 -1.30 -9.01
N ALA A 215 15.31 -1.15 -9.11
CA ALA A 215 14.50 -0.23 -8.30
C ALA A 215 13.47 -0.98 -7.44
N GLU A 216 13.91 -2.03 -6.74
CA GLU A 216 13.05 -2.88 -5.90
C GLU A 216 12.55 -2.17 -4.62
N THR A 217 13.13 -1.03 -4.27
CA THR A 217 12.66 -0.17 -3.18
C THR A 217 12.52 1.27 -3.65
N MET A 218 11.33 1.83 -3.48
CA MET A 218 10.94 3.18 -3.85
C MET A 218 10.72 4.00 -2.57
N ALA A 219 11.74 4.81 -2.23
CA ALA A 219 11.69 5.75 -1.11
C ALA A 219 10.90 7.07 -1.33
N PRO A 220 10.65 7.57 -2.57
CA PRO A 220 9.91 8.81 -2.76
C PRO A 220 8.51 8.83 -2.16
N ASN A 221 8.06 9.99 -1.69
CA ASN A 221 6.63 10.21 -1.47
C ASN A 221 5.96 10.58 -2.79
N PHE A 222 4.70 10.18 -2.94
CA PHE A 222 3.89 10.47 -4.10
C PHE A 222 2.69 11.32 -3.70
N THR A 223 2.48 12.43 -4.39
CA THR A 223 1.20 13.15 -4.38
C THR A 223 0.33 12.62 -5.51
N VAL A 224 -0.90 12.21 -5.23
CA VAL A 224 -1.83 11.65 -6.22
C VAL A 224 -2.94 12.66 -6.47
N ASN A 225 -2.85 13.36 -7.59
CA ASN A 225 -3.85 14.33 -8.01
C ASN A 225 -5.16 13.65 -8.42
N ALA A 226 -6.21 14.44 -8.63
CA ALA A 226 -7.54 13.94 -8.95
C ALA A 226 -7.61 13.02 -10.20
N LEU A 227 -6.66 13.15 -11.13
CA LEU A 227 -6.56 12.25 -12.30
C LEU A 227 -6.01 10.86 -11.97
N GLY A 228 -5.49 10.65 -10.76
CA GLY A 228 -4.96 9.38 -10.30
C GLY A 228 -3.62 9.04 -10.96
N GLY A 229 -3.33 7.74 -11.08
CA GLY A 229 -2.14 7.26 -11.77
C GLY A 229 -2.10 5.73 -11.85
N PHE A 230 -1.13 5.22 -12.59
CA PHE A 230 -0.89 3.79 -12.75
C PHE A 230 0.50 3.42 -12.25
N ILE A 231 0.58 2.31 -11.52
CA ILE A 231 1.84 1.61 -11.23
C ILE A 231 1.82 0.32 -12.03
N ASP A 232 2.68 0.21 -13.04
CA ASP A 232 2.94 -1.03 -13.76
C ASP A 232 4.11 -1.76 -13.12
N THR A 233 3.80 -2.80 -12.36
CA THR A 233 4.80 -3.63 -11.67
C THR A 233 5.71 -4.38 -12.63
N ASN A 234 5.34 -4.56 -13.91
CA ASN A 234 6.15 -5.23 -14.92
C ASN A 234 6.72 -6.59 -14.45
N LEU A 235 5.87 -7.39 -13.78
CA LEU A 235 6.22 -8.69 -13.17
C LEU A 235 7.24 -8.64 -12.02
N LEU A 236 7.51 -7.46 -11.48
CA LEU A 236 8.43 -7.26 -10.36
C LEU A 236 7.66 -6.98 -9.07
N ASP A 237 8.32 -7.19 -7.94
CA ASP A 237 7.73 -7.02 -6.61
C ASP A 237 8.35 -5.80 -5.89
N PRO A 238 8.01 -4.56 -6.29
CA PRO A 238 8.58 -3.36 -5.69
C PRO A 238 8.08 -3.18 -4.25
N THR A 239 8.91 -2.59 -3.40
CA THR A 239 8.51 -2.05 -2.10
C THR A 239 8.43 -0.53 -2.18
N PHE A 240 7.28 0.04 -1.84
CA PHE A 240 7.09 1.49 -1.68
C PHE A 240 7.17 1.87 -0.21
N ASP A 241 8.27 2.52 0.16
CA ASP A 241 8.56 2.98 1.52
C ASP A 241 8.06 4.39 1.80
N GLY A 242 7.94 5.22 0.76
CA GLY A 242 7.31 6.52 0.88
C GLY A 242 5.79 6.46 0.99
N ILE A 243 5.17 7.61 1.25
CA ILE A 243 3.72 7.72 1.36
C ILE A 243 3.07 8.14 0.03
N PHE A 244 1.84 7.69 -0.20
CA PHE A 244 0.94 8.19 -1.23
C PHE A 244 -0.11 9.10 -0.56
N SER A 245 -0.14 10.37 -0.95
CA SER A 245 -1.05 11.40 -0.43
C SER A 245 -1.93 11.99 -1.54
N GLY A 246 -2.90 12.85 -1.22
CA GLY A 246 -3.79 13.49 -2.20
C GLY A 246 -5.20 12.89 -2.22
N ASP A 247 -5.97 13.15 -3.28
CA ASP A 247 -7.37 12.69 -3.38
C ASP A 247 -7.55 11.61 -4.46
N GLY A 248 -6.54 11.39 -5.30
CA GLY A 248 -6.63 10.48 -6.43
C GLY A 248 -6.47 8.99 -6.08
N VAL A 249 -6.87 8.14 -7.01
CA VAL A 249 -6.75 6.68 -6.92
C VAL A 249 -5.52 6.21 -7.69
N ILE A 250 -4.82 5.22 -7.16
CA ILE A 250 -3.74 4.53 -7.87
C ILE A 250 -4.24 3.19 -8.39
N THR A 251 -3.99 2.93 -9.68
CA THR A 251 -4.25 1.62 -10.30
C THR A 251 -2.95 0.84 -10.42
N VAL A 252 -2.86 -0.33 -9.78
CA VAL A 252 -1.70 -1.22 -9.85
C VAL A 252 -1.97 -2.31 -10.90
N VAL A 253 -1.04 -2.47 -11.84
CA VAL A 253 -1.09 -3.46 -12.94
C VAL A 253 0.23 -4.23 -13.02
N GLY A 254 0.36 -5.17 -13.97
CA GLY A 254 1.64 -5.77 -14.33
C GLY A 254 1.95 -7.14 -13.70
N ASN A 255 1.02 -7.75 -12.96
CA ASN A 255 1.11 -9.09 -12.35
C ASN A 255 2.21 -9.32 -11.29
N GLY A 256 3.02 -8.32 -10.95
CA GLY A 256 3.85 -8.34 -9.75
C GLY A 256 3.10 -7.87 -8.50
N ILE A 257 3.77 -7.92 -7.34
CA ILE A 257 3.21 -7.57 -6.02
C ILE A 257 3.88 -6.30 -5.49
N ALA A 258 3.14 -5.19 -5.43
CA ALA A 258 3.62 -3.96 -4.80
C ALA A 258 3.46 -4.02 -3.27
N ALA A 259 4.55 -4.06 -2.54
CA ALA A 259 4.55 -3.96 -1.07
C ALA A 259 4.43 -2.49 -0.64
N LEU A 260 3.45 -2.19 0.22
CA LEU A 260 3.14 -0.85 0.70
C LEU A 260 3.45 -0.79 2.20
N THR A 261 4.41 0.04 2.59
CA THR A 261 4.84 0.15 4.01
C THR A 261 4.53 1.52 4.62
N GLY A 262 4.35 2.55 3.77
CA GLY A 262 3.98 3.90 4.19
C GLY A 262 2.53 4.05 4.68
N VAL A 263 2.28 5.10 5.48
CA VAL A 263 0.93 5.51 5.89
C VAL A 263 0.34 6.45 4.83
N ASN A 264 -0.65 5.96 4.11
CA ASN A 264 -1.15 6.54 2.88
C ASN A 264 -2.46 7.31 3.11
N THR A 265 -2.61 8.46 2.46
CA THR A 265 -3.79 9.34 2.57
C THR A 265 -4.44 9.67 1.24
N HIS A 266 -4.09 8.96 0.16
CA HIS A 266 -4.73 9.09 -1.15
C HIS A 266 -6.12 8.42 -1.22
N GLY A 267 -6.83 8.57 -2.34
CA GLY A 267 -8.20 8.10 -2.56
C GLY A 267 -8.40 6.58 -2.66
N GLY A 268 -7.37 5.77 -2.41
CA GLY A 268 -7.45 4.30 -2.43
C GLY A 268 -6.78 3.65 -3.64
N PHE A 269 -6.85 2.31 -3.69
CA PHE A 269 -6.21 1.50 -4.72
C PHE A 269 -7.23 0.72 -5.56
N VAL A 270 -6.92 0.61 -6.85
CA VAL A 270 -7.48 -0.40 -7.76
C VAL A 270 -6.36 -1.36 -8.14
N VAL A 271 -6.54 -2.66 -7.92
CA VAL A 271 -5.53 -3.68 -8.24
C VAL A 271 -6.04 -4.51 -9.41
N ASN A 272 -5.42 -4.36 -10.57
CA ASN A 272 -5.88 -4.96 -11.82
C ASN A 272 -4.85 -5.96 -12.37
N HIS A 273 -5.17 -7.25 -12.28
CA HIS A 273 -4.26 -8.36 -12.61
C HIS A 273 -2.88 -8.21 -11.96
N ALA A 274 -2.81 -7.67 -10.74
CA ALA A 274 -1.58 -7.46 -9.97
C ALA A 274 -1.78 -7.86 -8.51
N GLY A 275 -0.74 -7.73 -7.69
CA GLY A 275 -0.82 -7.87 -6.25
C GLY A 275 -0.47 -6.57 -5.53
N ILE A 276 -1.06 -6.40 -4.36
CA ILE A 276 -0.52 -5.49 -3.33
C ILE A 276 -0.30 -6.27 -2.04
N ALA A 277 0.70 -5.87 -1.26
CA ALA A 277 0.97 -6.41 0.05
C ALA A 277 1.04 -5.29 1.09
N ALA A 278 0.39 -5.46 2.23
CA ALA A 278 0.36 -4.45 3.30
C ALA A 278 0.31 -5.11 4.68
N GLY A 279 0.79 -4.38 5.68
CA GLY A 279 0.76 -4.81 7.09
C GLY A 279 -0.20 -4.00 7.97
N ASP A 280 -0.81 -2.94 7.43
CA ASP A 280 -1.74 -2.06 8.15
C ASP A 280 -2.80 -1.51 7.15
N ASP A 281 -4.04 -1.30 7.61
CA ASP A 281 -5.10 -0.67 6.82
C ASP A 281 -4.64 0.70 6.29
N ALA A 282 -3.91 1.46 7.11
CA ALA A 282 -3.42 2.79 6.76
C ALA A 282 -2.49 2.81 5.55
N ALA A 283 -1.91 1.67 5.16
CA ALA A 283 -1.11 1.56 3.93
C ALA A 283 -1.95 1.54 2.65
N LEU A 284 -3.27 1.45 2.73
CA LEU A 284 -4.14 1.28 1.56
C LEU A 284 -4.80 2.60 1.09
N GLY A 285 -4.43 3.73 1.68
CA GLY A 285 -5.00 5.06 1.40
C GLY A 285 -5.78 5.61 2.60
N ALA A 286 -6.43 6.76 2.38
CA ALA A 286 -7.21 7.46 3.41
C ALA A 286 -8.23 6.54 4.10
N ALA A 287 -8.55 6.83 5.37
CA ALA A 287 -9.50 6.03 6.13
C ALA A 287 -10.85 5.92 5.39
N GLY A 288 -11.31 4.68 5.17
CA GLY A 288 -12.54 4.39 4.43
C GLY A 288 -12.44 4.50 2.90
N ALA A 289 -11.25 4.79 2.34
CA ALA A 289 -11.04 4.72 0.90
C ALA A 289 -11.23 3.28 0.40
N LEU A 290 -12.03 3.12 -0.65
CA LEU A 290 -12.37 1.81 -1.21
C LEU A 290 -11.13 1.07 -1.73
N LEU A 291 -10.96 -0.19 -1.34
CA LEU A 291 -10.04 -1.10 -2.02
C LEU A 291 -10.79 -1.86 -3.11
N THR A 292 -10.37 -1.70 -4.36
CA THR A 292 -10.96 -2.43 -5.49
C THR A 292 -9.97 -3.48 -6.00
N LEU A 293 -10.40 -4.73 -6.06
CA LEU A 293 -9.64 -5.83 -6.67
C LEU A 293 -10.35 -6.22 -7.98
N ASP A 294 -9.70 -5.96 -9.11
CA ASP A 294 -10.13 -6.35 -10.46
C ASP A 294 -9.23 -7.49 -10.95
N HIS A 295 -9.54 -8.72 -10.56
CA HIS A 295 -8.63 -9.84 -10.75
C HIS A 295 -7.29 -9.70 -10.01
N GLY A 296 -7.28 -8.87 -8.97
CA GLY A 296 -6.10 -8.59 -8.17
C GLY A 296 -5.94 -9.54 -7.00
N SER A 297 -4.78 -9.44 -6.34
CA SER A 297 -4.51 -10.11 -5.08
C SER A 297 -4.11 -9.12 -3.99
N PHE A 298 -4.52 -9.43 -2.76
CA PHE A 298 -4.06 -8.77 -1.54
C PHE A 298 -3.30 -9.77 -0.68
N THR A 299 -2.10 -9.41 -0.24
CA THR A 299 -1.29 -10.22 0.68
C THR A 299 -1.12 -9.51 2.02
N ALA A 300 -1.58 -10.13 3.10
CA ALA A 300 -1.29 -9.63 4.45
C ALA A 300 0.16 -9.97 4.82
N THR A 301 0.94 -8.97 5.25
CA THR A 301 2.33 -9.18 5.69
C THR A 301 2.48 -9.43 7.19
N GLY A 302 1.37 -9.37 7.92
CA GLY A 302 1.26 -9.67 9.35
C GLY A 302 -0.21 -9.79 9.76
N ASP A 303 -0.46 -9.98 11.06
CA ASP A 303 -1.80 -9.87 11.63
C ASP A 303 -2.31 -8.44 11.40
N MET A 304 -3.47 -8.31 10.75
CA MET A 304 -4.02 -6.99 10.47
C MET A 304 -5.54 -7.01 10.32
N THR A 305 -6.12 -5.82 10.47
CA THR A 305 -7.54 -5.57 10.21
C THR A 305 -7.66 -4.58 9.06
N ILE A 306 -8.55 -4.84 8.12
CA ILE A 306 -8.97 -3.89 7.08
C ILE A 306 -10.34 -3.33 7.48
N GLU A 307 -10.41 -2.02 7.69
CA GLU A 307 -11.60 -1.30 8.15
C GLU A 307 -12.43 -0.74 6.98
N ARG A 308 -11.82 -0.60 5.80
CA ARG A 308 -12.44 -0.09 4.58
C ARG A 308 -13.23 -1.16 3.83
N ASP A 309 -14.27 -0.73 3.12
CA ASP A 309 -15.00 -1.60 2.21
C ASP A 309 -14.10 -2.11 1.07
N ILE A 310 -14.48 -3.26 0.51
CA ILE A 310 -13.75 -3.94 -0.55
C ILE A 310 -14.70 -4.27 -1.70
N ALA A 311 -14.32 -3.91 -2.92
CA ALA A 311 -15.03 -4.26 -4.14
C ALA A 311 -14.26 -5.31 -4.95
N LEU A 312 -14.84 -6.48 -5.15
CA LEU A 312 -14.32 -7.54 -6.02
C LEU A 312 -15.00 -7.44 -7.38
N ILE A 313 -14.28 -6.90 -8.35
CA ILE A 313 -14.78 -6.69 -9.71
C ILE A 313 -14.05 -7.58 -10.70
N GLY A 314 -14.49 -7.53 -11.96
CA GLY A 314 -13.98 -8.40 -13.00
C GLY A 314 -14.70 -9.76 -13.09
N SER A 315 -14.23 -10.62 -13.99
CA SER A 315 -14.79 -11.92 -14.34
C SER A 315 -14.04 -13.15 -13.81
N HIS A 316 -12.81 -13.02 -13.27
CA HIS A 316 -11.97 -14.14 -12.82
C HIS A 316 -11.66 -14.15 -11.31
N GLY A 317 -12.46 -13.45 -10.49
CA GLY A 317 -12.33 -13.42 -9.01
C GLY A 317 -11.07 -12.74 -8.50
N SER A 318 -10.98 -12.52 -7.19
CA SER A 318 -9.86 -11.83 -6.54
C SER A 318 -9.39 -12.61 -5.31
N SER A 319 -8.09 -12.56 -5.02
CA SER A 319 -7.47 -13.39 -3.99
C SER A 319 -7.04 -12.61 -2.76
N PHE A 320 -7.29 -13.18 -1.58
CA PHE A 320 -6.66 -12.79 -0.33
C PHE A 320 -5.69 -13.89 0.09
N ILE A 321 -4.43 -13.52 0.29
CA ILE A 321 -3.34 -14.42 0.67
C ILE A 321 -2.94 -14.09 2.11
N VAL A 322 -3.10 -15.07 2.99
CA VAL A 322 -2.76 -14.94 4.42
C VAL A 322 -1.73 -16.00 4.78
N GLY A 323 -0.54 -15.57 5.17
CA GLY A 323 0.57 -16.45 5.55
C GLY A 323 0.22 -17.34 6.75
N ASP A 324 1.02 -18.38 6.97
CA ASP A 324 0.84 -19.29 8.11
C ASP A 324 0.87 -18.53 9.44
N GLU A 325 0.07 -18.98 10.42
CA GLU A 325 -0.12 -18.36 11.73
C GLU A 325 -0.61 -16.88 11.72
N LEU A 326 -0.90 -16.30 10.56
CA LEU A 326 -1.43 -14.94 10.44
C LEU A 326 -2.95 -14.92 10.35
N THR A 327 -3.54 -13.82 10.82
CA THR A 327 -4.96 -13.49 10.69
C THR A 327 -5.16 -12.17 9.97
N LEU A 328 -5.91 -12.20 8.87
CA LEU A 328 -6.46 -11.01 8.23
C LEU A 328 -7.94 -10.87 8.60
N THR A 329 -8.28 -9.82 9.36
CA THR A 329 -9.67 -9.49 9.69
C THR A 329 -10.24 -8.46 8.72
N LEU A 330 -11.41 -8.70 8.15
CA LEU A 330 -12.14 -7.75 7.31
C LEU A 330 -13.36 -7.22 8.05
N ASN A 331 -13.29 -5.96 8.49
CA ASN A 331 -14.39 -5.22 9.11
C ASN A 331 -15.18 -4.37 8.10
N GLY A 332 -14.64 -4.13 6.91
CA GLY A 332 -15.38 -3.53 5.80
C GLY A 332 -16.19 -4.56 5.02
N ALA A 333 -17.27 -4.10 4.39
CA ALA A 333 -18.14 -4.97 3.60
C ALA A 333 -17.45 -5.42 2.31
N ILE A 334 -17.68 -6.68 1.93
CA ILE A 334 -17.27 -7.21 0.62
C ILE A 334 -18.44 -7.06 -0.35
N SER A 335 -18.18 -6.48 -1.52
CA SER A 335 -19.16 -6.30 -2.59
C SER A 335 -18.61 -6.74 -3.94
N GLY A 336 -19.49 -6.85 -4.95
CA GLY A 336 -19.09 -6.94 -6.35
C GLY A 336 -19.56 -8.19 -7.08
N ALA A 337 -19.01 -8.42 -8.27
CA ALA A 337 -19.47 -9.46 -9.20
C ALA A 337 -18.51 -10.65 -9.32
N ALA A 338 -17.34 -10.56 -8.68
CA ALA A 338 -16.28 -11.54 -8.81
C ALA A 338 -16.20 -12.46 -7.58
N CYS A 339 -15.72 -13.69 -7.78
CA CYS A 339 -15.49 -14.66 -6.70
C CYS A 339 -14.41 -14.18 -5.73
N LEU A 340 -14.54 -14.55 -4.46
CA LEU A 340 -13.54 -14.35 -3.43
C LEU A 340 -12.69 -15.63 -3.25
N TYR A 341 -11.38 -15.56 -3.48
CA TYR A 341 -10.47 -16.67 -3.21
C TYR A 341 -9.68 -16.43 -1.93
N LYS A 342 -9.73 -17.40 -1.00
CA LYS A 342 -8.85 -17.43 0.18
C LYS A 342 -7.70 -18.40 -0.04
N ARG A 343 -6.46 -17.88 0.03
CA ARG A 343 -5.19 -18.60 -0.13
C ARG A 343 -4.26 -18.38 1.07
N GLY A 344 -3.18 -19.16 1.11
CA GLY A 344 -2.23 -19.17 2.22
C GLY A 344 -2.79 -19.86 3.46
N LEU A 345 -1.91 -20.34 4.35
CA LEU A 345 -2.26 -21.24 5.44
C LEU A 345 -2.95 -20.55 6.63
N GLY A 346 -2.86 -19.22 6.75
CA GLY A 346 -3.49 -18.48 7.84
C GLY A 346 -5.00 -18.32 7.70
N MET A 347 -5.56 -17.44 8.53
CA MET A 347 -7.00 -17.20 8.63
C MET A 347 -7.44 -15.90 7.95
N LEU A 348 -8.52 -15.96 7.17
CA LEU A 348 -9.27 -14.78 6.74
C LEU A 348 -10.59 -14.73 7.51
N ASP A 349 -10.81 -13.65 8.26
CA ASP A 349 -11.93 -13.50 9.18
C ASP A 349 -12.88 -12.39 8.71
N LEU A 350 -14.06 -12.76 8.23
CA LEU A 350 -15.08 -11.83 7.74
C LEU A 350 -16.01 -11.38 8.88
N ARG A 351 -15.88 -10.12 9.30
CA ARG A 351 -16.65 -9.53 10.42
C ARG A 351 -17.72 -8.53 10.02
N ALA A 352 -17.86 -8.24 8.74
CA ALA A 352 -18.94 -7.42 8.19
C ALA A 352 -19.76 -8.19 7.15
N ASP A 353 -20.98 -7.70 6.92
CA ASP A 353 -21.84 -8.28 5.91
C ASP A 353 -21.20 -8.15 4.53
N GLY A 354 -21.20 -9.25 3.78
CA GLY A 354 -20.63 -9.33 2.45
C GLY A 354 -21.61 -9.97 1.46
N ALA A 355 -21.51 -9.56 0.21
CA ALA A 355 -22.24 -10.18 -0.88
C ALA A 355 -21.43 -10.07 -2.17
N ASN A 356 -21.32 -11.16 -2.93
CA ASN A 356 -20.87 -11.08 -4.30
C ASN A 356 -21.69 -12.00 -5.21
N ALA A 357 -21.60 -11.77 -6.52
CA ALA A 357 -22.48 -12.46 -7.48
C ALA A 357 -22.15 -13.96 -7.69
N ILE A 358 -21.02 -14.46 -7.17
CA ILE A 358 -20.53 -15.82 -7.40
C ILE A 358 -20.46 -16.59 -6.08
N GLY A 359 -19.61 -16.16 -5.15
CA GLY A 359 -19.37 -16.86 -3.90
C GLY A 359 -17.94 -16.69 -3.38
N ALA A 360 -17.52 -17.60 -2.52
CA ALA A 360 -16.18 -17.68 -1.97
C ALA A 360 -15.59 -19.10 -2.13
N CYS A 361 -14.34 -19.19 -2.57
CA CYS A 361 -13.56 -20.42 -2.61
C CYS A 361 -12.47 -20.37 -1.54
N VAL A 362 -12.50 -21.30 -0.59
CA VAL A 362 -11.49 -21.49 0.43
C VAL A 362 -10.51 -22.54 -0.08
N GLU A 363 -9.44 -22.08 -0.72
CA GLU A 363 -8.47 -22.96 -1.37
C GLU A 363 -7.37 -23.42 -0.41
N GLN A 364 -7.01 -22.59 0.57
CA GLN A 364 -6.00 -22.89 1.60
C GLN A 364 -6.28 -22.17 2.93
N GLY A 365 -5.79 -22.77 4.01
CA GLY A 365 -5.91 -22.22 5.36
C GLY A 365 -7.36 -22.18 5.82
N GLU A 366 -7.69 -21.18 6.63
CA GLU A 366 -9.02 -21.03 7.22
C GLU A 366 -9.73 -19.77 6.70
N MET A 367 -11.04 -19.88 6.47
CA MET A 367 -11.92 -18.74 6.26
C MET A 367 -13.06 -18.77 7.27
N ALA A 368 -13.10 -17.78 8.16
CA ALA A 368 -14.11 -17.64 9.20
C ALA A 368 -15.19 -16.65 8.73
N PHE A 369 -16.45 -17.11 8.73
CA PHE A 369 -17.62 -16.31 8.39
C PHE A 369 -18.32 -15.85 9.67
N ASN A 370 -17.98 -14.66 10.16
CA ASN A 370 -18.45 -14.10 11.43
C ASN A 370 -19.56 -13.03 11.28
N SER A 371 -20.01 -12.79 10.05
CA SER A 371 -21.20 -11.99 9.72
C SER A 371 -22.03 -12.69 8.63
N THR A 372 -22.95 -11.98 7.98
CA THR A 372 -23.71 -12.51 6.85
C THR A 372 -22.87 -12.48 5.57
N PHE A 373 -22.72 -13.61 4.88
CA PHE A 373 -22.16 -13.68 3.54
C PHE A 373 -23.20 -14.21 2.56
N THR A 374 -23.53 -13.43 1.52
CA THR A 374 -24.43 -13.85 0.44
C THR A 374 -23.61 -14.30 -0.78
N GLY A 375 -23.76 -15.57 -1.14
CA GLY A 375 -22.98 -16.25 -2.18
C GLY A 375 -22.71 -17.71 -1.77
N ASP A 376 -22.45 -18.55 -2.76
CA ASP A 376 -22.09 -19.95 -2.52
C ASP A 376 -20.68 -20.05 -1.92
N VAL A 377 -20.39 -21.13 -1.20
CA VAL A 377 -19.08 -21.37 -0.58
C VAL A 377 -18.55 -22.74 -0.97
N TRP A 378 -17.30 -22.77 -1.46
CA TRP A 378 -16.57 -24.01 -1.77
C TRP A 378 -15.36 -24.10 -0.86
N VAL A 379 -15.18 -25.24 -0.20
CA VAL A 379 -14.01 -25.50 0.66
C VAL A 379 -13.19 -26.62 0.07
N ASP A 380 -12.01 -26.30 -0.42
CA ASP A 380 -11.13 -27.27 -1.08
C ASP A 380 -10.47 -28.20 -0.07
N LEU A 381 -9.96 -29.32 -0.59
CA LEU A 381 -9.23 -30.30 0.19
C LEU A 381 -8.03 -29.66 0.91
N GLY A 382 -7.95 -29.84 2.23
CA GLY A 382 -6.90 -29.26 3.07
C GLY A 382 -7.15 -27.83 3.55
N ALA A 383 -8.25 -27.21 3.10
CA ALA A 383 -8.71 -25.93 3.61
C ALA A 383 -9.84 -26.11 4.64
N SER A 384 -10.15 -25.05 5.39
CA SER A 384 -11.15 -25.07 6.45
C SER A 384 -12.09 -23.86 6.38
N MET A 385 -13.38 -24.08 6.61
CA MET A 385 -14.34 -22.99 6.88
C MET A 385 -14.83 -23.05 8.32
N SER A 386 -15.03 -21.88 8.91
CA SER A 386 -15.52 -21.70 10.28
C SER A 386 -16.38 -20.45 10.44
N GLY A 387 -16.63 -20.04 11.68
CA GLY A 387 -17.29 -18.79 12.02
C GLY A 387 -18.71 -18.96 12.56
N ALA A 388 -19.18 -17.95 13.27
CA ALA A 388 -20.47 -17.96 13.97
C ALA A 388 -21.58 -17.14 13.26
N GLY A 389 -21.38 -16.86 11.96
CA GLY A 389 -22.25 -16.02 11.14
C GLY A 389 -23.31 -16.78 10.34
N GLN A 390 -23.70 -16.19 9.21
CA GLN A 390 -24.69 -16.77 8.30
C GLN A 390 -24.17 -16.79 6.86
N ILE A 391 -24.28 -17.94 6.20
CA ILE A 391 -24.16 -18.05 4.74
C ILE A 391 -25.56 -17.99 4.11
N VAL A 392 -25.73 -17.17 3.08
CA VAL A 392 -26.92 -17.13 2.23
C VAL A 392 -26.51 -17.62 0.84
N GLY A 393 -26.50 -18.94 0.69
CA GLY A 393 -25.98 -19.67 -0.45
C GLY A 393 -25.77 -21.14 -0.10
N ASP A 394 -25.46 -21.96 -1.10
CA ASP A 394 -25.11 -23.35 -0.90
C ASP A 394 -23.63 -23.47 -0.47
N VAL A 395 -23.30 -24.53 0.28
CA VAL A 395 -21.94 -24.83 0.74
C VAL A 395 -21.54 -26.22 0.28
N GLU A 396 -20.39 -26.34 -0.41
CA GLU A 396 -19.78 -27.61 -0.80
C GLU A 396 -18.40 -27.75 -0.15
N VAL A 397 -18.15 -28.91 0.48
CA VAL A 397 -16.98 -29.11 1.33
C VAL A 397 -16.22 -30.35 0.89
N SER A 398 -15.01 -30.15 0.37
CA SER A 398 -13.96 -31.17 0.20
C SER A 398 -12.95 -31.17 1.35
N GLY A 399 -12.79 -30.03 2.05
CA GLY A 399 -11.91 -29.84 3.20
C GLY A 399 -12.61 -30.08 4.53
N THR A 400 -12.42 -29.14 5.46
CA THR A 400 -13.03 -29.18 6.81
C THR A 400 -14.08 -28.10 6.98
N LEU A 401 -15.23 -28.47 7.54
CA LEU A 401 -16.22 -27.55 8.07
C LEU A 401 -16.20 -27.65 9.59
N SER A 402 -15.93 -26.54 10.28
CA SER A 402 -15.98 -26.42 11.75
C SER A 402 -16.93 -25.29 12.14
N PRO A 403 -18.21 -25.57 12.44
CA PRO A 403 -19.17 -24.52 12.77
C PRO A 403 -18.74 -23.68 13.97
N GLY A 404 -18.81 -22.34 13.87
CA GLY A 404 -18.56 -21.44 14.99
C GLY A 404 -17.13 -20.93 15.16
N ASN A 405 -16.90 -20.18 16.24
CA ASN A 405 -15.57 -19.80 16.73
C ASN A 405 -15.21 -20.64 17.98
N SER A 406 -15.44 -21.96 17.88
CA SER A 406 -14.96 -22.99 18.81
C SER A 406 -15.32 -22.88 20.31
N PRO A 407 -16.40 -23.54 20.76
CA PRO A 407 -17.52 -24.01 19.96
C PRO A 407 -18.43 -22.86 19.50
N GLY A 408 -19.26 -23.07 18.48
CA GLY A 408 -20.24 -22.07 18.07
C GLY A 408 -21.36 -22.55 17.13
N ILE A 409 -22.19 -21.60 16.72
CA ILE A 409 -23.32 -21.85 15.82
C ILE A 409 -23.02 -21.22 14.46
N LEU A 410 -23.05 -22.03 13.39
CA LEU A 410 -23.05 -21.53 12.01
C LEU A 410 -24.43 -21.73 11.38
N VAL A 411 -24.94 -20.71 10.71
CA VAL A 411 -26.21 -20.75 9.97
C VAL A 411 -25.95 -20.80 8.47
N VAL A 412 -26.63 -21.69 7.76
CA VAL A 412 -26.62 -21.75 6.29
C VAL A 412 -28.05 -21.66 5.77
N ALA A 413 -28.37 -20.59 5.04
CA ALA A 413 -29.63 -20.42 4.32
C ALA A 413 -29.53 -21.01 2.90
N GLY A 414 -29.17 -22.29 2.85
CA GLY A 414 -28.91 -23.09 1.65
C GLY A 414 -28.56 -24.52 2.05
N SER A 415 -28.27 -25.36 1.06
CA SER A 415 -27.84 -26.74 1.28
C SER A 415 -26.36 -26.81 1.66
N VAL A 416 -25.99 -27.83 2.45
CA VAL A 416 -24.59 -28.14 2.75
C VAL A 416 -24.30 -29.54 2.24
N THR A 417 -23.27 -29.68 1.42
CA THR A 417 -22.82 -30.95 0.87
C THR A 417 -21.40 -31.25 1.35
N GLN A 418 -21.26 -32.22 2.24
CA GLN A 418 -19.98 -32.86 2.52
C GLN A 418 -19.65 -33.83 1.38
N LEU A 419 -18.46 -33.74 0.81
CA LEU A 419 -17.98 -34.64 -0.24
C LEU A 419 -17.18 -35.81 0.37
N PRO A 420 -17.00 -36.93 -0.35
CA PRO A 420 -16.15 -38.01 0.13
C PRO A 420 -14.73 -37.51 0.45
N GLY A 421 -14.23 -37.81 1.64
CA GLY A 421 -12.91 -37.38 2.13
C GLY A 421 -12.90 -36.03 2.86
N SER A 422 -14.01 -35.31 2.91
CA SER A 422 -14.15 -34.10 3.73
C SER A 422 -14.37 -34.42 5.22
N THR A 423 -14.29 -33.40 6.07
CA THR A 423 -14.50 -33.52 7.53
C THR A 423 -15.56 -32.54 8.02
N LEU A 424 -16.50 -33.01 8.85
CA LEU A 424 -17.24 -32.16 9.78
C LEU A 424 -16.54 -32.25 11.14
N LEU A 425 -15.87 -31.18 11.56
CA LEU A 425 -15.28 -31.06 12.90
C LEU A 425 -16.36 -30.53 13.84
N ILE A 426 -16.53 -31.19 15.00
CA ILE A 426 -17.49 -30.78 16.02
C ILE A 426 -16.79 -30.66 17.37
N GLU A 427 -16.76 -29.47 17.91
CA GLU A 427 -16.16 -29.14 19.18
C GLU A 427 -17.23 -29.24 20.28
N ILE A 428 -16.98 -30.05 21.32
CA ILE A 428 -17.92 -30.27 22.42
C ILE A 428 -17.25 -29.88 23.74
N ASP A 429 -17.62 -28.72 24.28
CA ASP A 429 -17.16 -28.24 25.59
C ASP A 429 -18.31 -28.09 26.60
N GLY A 430 -19.49 -28.63 26.27
CA GLY A 430 -20.62 -28.69 27.19
C GLY A 430 -21.87 -29.35 26.61
N PRO A 431 -22.97 -29.39 27.39
CA PRO A 431 -24.17 -30.16 27.06
C PRO A 431 -25.16 -29.44 26.13
N THR A 432 -24.97 -28.14 25.88
CA THR A 432 -25.89 -27.30 25.09
C THR A 432 -25.17 -26.65 23.92
N SER A 433 -25.85 -26.42 22.80
CA SER A 433 -25.24 -25.67 21.69
C SER A 433 -25.17 -24.18 22.02
N GLY A 434 -24.17 -23.49 21.48
CA GLY A 434 -23.91 -22.08 21.76
C GLY A 434 -22.45 -21.73 21.52
N ASN A 435 -22.05 -20.54 21.96
CA ASN A 435 -20.73 -19.99 21.66
C ASN A 435 -19.79 -20.07 22.87
N GLY A 436 -18.60 -20.64 22.67
CA GLY A 436 -17.53 -20.67 23.64
C GLY A 436 -17.69 -21.72 24.75
N ALA A 437 -17.01 -21.48 25.89
CA ALA A 437 -16.95 -22.47 26.98
C ALA A 437 -18.31 -22.93 27.48
N GLY A 438 -18.45 -24.23 27.73
CA GLY A 438 -19.70 -24.83 28.21
C GLY A 438 -20.72 -25.13 27.10
N PHE A 439 -20.36 -24.94 25.83
CA PHE A 439 -21.21 -25.21 24.69
C PHE A 439 -20.63 -26.23 23.72
N PHE A 440 -21.39 -26.61 22.68
CA PHE A 440 -20.91 -27.45 21.58
C PHE A 440 -21.33 -26.87 20.21
N ASP A 441 -20.64 -27.30 19.15
CA ASP A 441 -20.87 -26.82 17.78
C ASP A 441 -22.23 -27.21 17.22
N PHE A 442 -22.84 -26.29 16.49
CA PHE A 442 -24.12 -26.53 15.84
C PHE A 442 -24.20 -25.91 14.45
N LEU A 443 -24.54 -26.73 13.47
CA LEU A 443 -24.81 -26.31 12.10
C LEU A 443 -26.32 -26.27 11.85
N SER A 444 -26.83 -25.08 11.55
CA SER A 444 -28.25 -24.83 11.32
C SER A 444 -28.53 -24.48 9.85
N LEU A 445 -29.11 -25.42 9.10
CA LEU A 445 -29.59 -25.17 7.74
C LEU A 445 -31.05 -24.69 7.76
N THR A 446 -31.26 -23.46 7.28
CA THR A 446 -32.57 -22.80 7.20
C THR A 446 -33.08 -22.76 5.75
N GLY A 447 -34.38 -22.93 5.56
CA GLY A 447 -35.02 -23.05 4.25
C GLY A 447 -35.58 -24.46 4.04
N VAL A 448 -36.84 -24.56 3.60
CA VAL A 448 -37.53 -25.85 3.41
C VAL A 448 -36.92 -26.73 2.31
N SER A 449 -36.04 -26.17 1.48
CA SER A 449 -35.26 -26.87 0.46
C SER A 449 -33.81 -27.12 0.87
N SER A 450 -33.39 -26.68 2.06
CA SER A 450 -32.00 -26.74 2.51
C SER A 450 -31.68 -28.13 3.07
N ILE A 451 -30.95 -28.93 2.29
CA ILE A 451 -30.61 -30.31 2.61
C ILE A 451 -29.18 -30.37 3.13
N TYR A 452 -28.95 -31.17 4.17
CA TYR A 452 -27.61 -31.58 4.57
C TYR A 452 -27.28 -32.94 3.95
N THR A 453 -26.24 -33.01 3.12
CA THR A 453 -25.73 -34.25 2.54
C THR A 453 -24.49 -34.68 3.32
N ALA A 454 -24.60 -35.79 4.06
CA ALA A 454 -23.50 -36.38 4.82
C ALA A 454 -22.66 -37.34 3.96
N ALA A 455 -21.35 -37.14 4.00
CA ALA A 455 -20.30 -38.03 3.49
C ALA A 455 -19.00 -37.77 4.28
N GLY A 456 -17.92 -38.51 4.02
CA GLY A 456 -16.62 -38.22 4.63
C GLY A 456 -16.55 -38.56 6.11
N GLU A 457 -15.78 -37.80 6.87
CA GLU A 457 -15.50 -38.00 8.29
C GLU A 457 -16.34 -37.08 9.18
N LEU A 458 -16.86 -37.62 10.28
CA LEU A 458 -17.30 -36.84 11.43
C LEU A 458 -16.25 -36.93 12.53
N ALA A 459 -15.69 -35.78 12.92
CA ALA A 459 -14.61 -35.68 13.88
C ALA A 459 -15.06 -34.86 15.12
N PRO A 460 -15.72 -35.48 16.10
CA PRO A 460 -15.95 -34.82 17.38
C PRO A 460 -14.65 -34.71 18.18
N ILE A 461 -14.42 -33.55 18.80
CA ILE A 461 -13.32 -33.33 19.74
C ILE A 461 -13.84 -32.76 21.07
N LEU A 462 -13.17 -33.17 22.16
CA LEU A 462 -13.49 -32.74 23.53
C LEU A 462 -12.30 -31.98 24.17
N ARG A 463 -11.14 -32.00 23.53
CA ARG A 463 -9.86 -31.43 24.00
C ARG A 463 -9.12 -30.83 22.81
N GLY A 464 -8.29 -29.82 23.07
CA GLY A 464 -7.60 -29.07 22.02
C GLY A 464 -8.50 -28.08 21.28
N ILE A 465 -9.68 -27.78 21.82
CA ILE A 465 -10.63 -26.80 21.30
C ILE A 465 -10.03 -25.41 21.51
N SER A 466 -10.10 -24.56 20.49
CA SER A 466 -9.51 -23.23 20.55
C SER A 466 -10.22 -22.32 21.59
N ALA A 467 -9.58 -21.23 21.98
CA ALA A 467 -10.19 -20.29 22.93
C ALA A 467 -11.45 -19.66 22.30
N PRO A 468 -12.55 -19.49 23.05
CA PRO A 468 -12.59 -19.41 24.51
C PRO A 468 -13.05 -20.69 25.24
N ALA A 469 -12.92 -21.88 24.63
CA ALA A 469 -13.34 -23.15 25.25
C ALA A 469 -12.61 -23.48 26.57
N GLY A 470 -13.31 -24.18 27.48
CA GLY A 470 -12.80 -24.64 28.77
C GLY A 470 -11.96 -25.91 28.70
N ASN A 471 -12.12 -26.74 27.66
CA ASN A 471 -11.37 -27.98 27.43
C ASN A 471 -11.45 -29.00 28.59
N ALA A 472 -12.52 -28.95 29.38
CA ALA A 472 -12.65 -29.74 30.60
C ALA A 472 -13.91 -30.63 30.61
N TYR A 473 -14.80 -30.47 29.63
CA TYR A 473 -16.06 -31.20 29.61
C TYR A 473 -15.86 -32.69 29.32
N THR A 474 -16.50 -33.54 30.12
CA THR A 474 -16.57 -34.99 29.87
C THR A 474 -18.05 -35.38 29.88
N PRO A 475 -18.59 -35.84 28.74
CA PRO A 475 -20.00 -36.18 28.66
C PRO A 475 -20.27 -37.51 29.37
N ASN A 476 -21.52 -37.75 29.76
CA ASN A 476 -21.97 -39.01 30.34
C ASN A 476 -22.41 -39.98 29.24
N VAL A 477 -22.27 -41.28 29.49
CA VAL A 477 -22.95 -42.30 28.67
C VAL A 477 -24.45 -42.06 28.71
N GLY A 478 -25.06 -41.91 27.53
CA GLY A 478 -26.46 -41.54 27.34
C GLY A 478 -26.68 -40.09 26.92
N ASP A 479 -25.66 -39.22 27.01
CA ASP A 479 -25.76 -37.85 26.50
C ASP A 479 -25.89 -37.84 24.98
N VAL A 480 -26.67 -36.88 24.46
CA VAL A 480 -26.94 -36.73 23.03
C VAL A 480 -26.79 -35.26 22.64
N PHE A 481 -26.00 -35.02 21.58
CA PHE A 481 -25.72 -33.70 21.03
C PHE A 481 -26.35 -33.61 19.63
N GLU A 482 -27.28 -32.69 19.42
CA GLU A 482 -27.80 -32.42 18.08
C GLU A 482 -26.88 -31.41 17.39
N ILE A 483 -26.08 -31.90 16.44
CA ILE A 483 -24.97 -31.16 15.82
C ILE A 483 -25.35 -30.55 14.47
N VAL A 484 -26.40 -31.09 13.82
CA VAL A 484 -26.94 -30.56 12.57
C VAL A 484 -28.46 -30.55 12.67
N SER A 485 -29.07 -29.44 12.26
CA SER A 485 -30.49 -29.34 11.93
C SER A 485 -30.64 -28.84 10.49
N ALA A 486 -31.43 -29.54 9.67
CA ALA A 486 -31.66 -29.20 8.27
C ALA A 486 -33.15 -29.24 7.91
N GLN A 487 -33.73 -28.08 7.64
CA GLN A 487 -35.17 -27.95 7.37
C GLN A 487 -35.65 -28.71 6.13
N GLY A 488 -34.81 -28.82 5.08
CA GLY A 488 -35.09 -29.62 3.88
C GLY A 488 -34.77 -31.11 4.03
N GLY A 489 -34.04 -31.49 5.08
CA GLY A 489 -33.79 -32.88 5.45
C GLY A 489 -32.30 -33.25 5.47
N VAL A 490 -32.02 -34.47 5.92
CA VAL A 490 -30.68 -35.07 5.93
C VAL A 490 -30.66 -36.26 4.97
N VAL A 491 -29.63 -36.33 4.14
CA VAL A 491 -29.37 -37.46 3.23
C VAL A 491 -27.92 -37.95 3.38
N GLY A 492 -27.65 -39.18 2.97
CA GLY A 492 -26.33 -39.79 3.10
C GLY A 492 -25.98 -40.24 4.53
N ALA A 493 -24.72 -40.56 4.74
CA ALA A 493 -24.14 -40.92 6.03
C ALA A 493 -22.63 -40.63 6.00
N PHE A 494 -22.04 -40.37 7.17
CA PHE A 494 -20.59 -40.26 7.29
C PHE A 494 -19.96 -41.64 7.05
N ASP A 495 -18.87 -41.67 6.31
CA ASP A 495 -18.09 -42.88 6.05
C ASP A 495 -17.38 -43.35 7.31
N THR A 496 -16.94 -42.40 8.14
CA THR A 496 -16.23 -42.66 9.40
C THR A 496 -16.61 -41.68 10.50
N VAL A 497 -16.44 -42.13 11.75
CA VAL A 497 -16.60 -41.30 12.95
C VAL A 497 -15.35 -41.46 13.80
N THR A 498 -14.53 -40.42 13.86
CA THR A 498 -13.31 -40.44 14.66
C THR A 498 -13.67 -40.33 16.14
N GLN A 499 -13.10 -41.21 16.95
CA GLN A 499 -13.32 -41.22 18.39
C GLN A 499 -12.25 -40.35 19.07
N PRO A 500 -12.63 -39.35 19.87
CA PRO A 500 -11.67 -38.58 20.66
C PRO A 500 -10.83 -39.51 21.53
N THR A 501 -9.52 -39.30 21.55
CA THR A 501 -8.60 -40.08 22.41
C THR A 501 -8.66 -39.63 23.87
N ASP A 502 -9.09 -38.39 24.12
CA ASP A 502 -9.22 -37.79 25.44
C ASP A 502 -10.61 -37.15 25.62
N GLY A 503 -11.06 -37.09 26.88
CA GLY A 503 -12.27 -36.40 27.29
C GLY A 503 -13.54 -37.26 27.30
N LEU A 504 -13.57 -38.39 26.57
CA LEU A 504 -14.63 -39.39 26.70
C LEU A 504 -14.46 -40.20 28.00
N PRO A 505 -15.56 -40.67 28.62
CA PRO A 505 -15.48 -41.67 29.69
C PRO A 505 -14.80 -42.96 29.24
N ASP A 506 -14.12 -43.64 30.16
CA ASP A 506 -13.51 -44.94 29.91
C ASP A 506 -14.55 -45.94 29.36
N GLY A 507 -14.22 -46.56 28.22
CA GLY A 507 -15.11 -47.51 27.57
C GLY A 507 -16.37 -46.89 26.96
N ALA A 508 -16.39 -45.58 26.73
CA ALA A 508 -17.42 -44.90 25.94
C ALA A 508 -16.95 -44.61 24.50
N ARG A 509 -17.91 -44.33 23.62
CA ARG A 509 -17.70 -43.87 22.25
C ARG A 509 -18.84 -42.96 21.80
N PHE A 510 -18.63 -42.24 20.72
CA PHE A 510 -19.68 -41.56 19.97
C PHE A 510 -20.27 -42.47 18.90
N ASP A 511 -21.59 -42.60 18.88
CA ASP A 511 -22.38 -43.18 17.79
C ASP A 511 -23.25 -42.09 17.14
N VAL A 512 -23.47 -42.19 15.83
CA VAL A 512 -24.25 -41.20 15.07
C VAL A 512 -25.69 -41.68 14.89
N ILE A 513 -26.64 -40.78 15.13
CA ILE A 513 -28.07 -41.00 14.90
C ILE A 513 -28.54 -40.03 13.80
N TYR A 514 -29.05 -40.59 12.71
CA TYR A 514 -29.65 -39.85 11.61
C TYR A 514 -31.16 -39.76 11.80
N GLY A 515 -31.67 -38.54 11.95
CA GLY A 515 -33.09 -38.20 11.87
C GLY A 515 -33.46 -37.69 10.48
N ALA A 516 -34.76 -37.46 10.25
CA ALA A 516 -35.24 -36.92 8.97
C ALA A 516 -34.68 -35.52 8.67
N ASN A 517 -34.46 -34.72 9.72
CA ASN A 517 -34.03 -33.31 9.65
C ASN A 517 -32.87 -33.01 10.61
N SER A 518 -32.23 -34.01 11.19
CA SER A 518 -31.16 -33.78 12.17
C SER A 518 -30.12 -34.90 12.19
N ILE A 519 -28.90 -34.54 12.58
CA ILE A 519 -27.83 -35.48 12.91
C ILE A 519 -27.47 -35.27 14.38
N ARG A 520 -27.37 -36.38 15.13
CA ARG A 520 -27.03 -36.37 16.54
C ARG A 520 -25.86 -37.27 16.85
N LEU A 521 -25.00 -36.86 17.76
CA LEU A 521 -23.96 -37.67 18.39
C LEU A 521 -24.46 -38.16 19.73
N ALA A 522 -24.50 -39.47 19.94
CA ALA A 522 -24.85 -40.09 21.21
C ALA A 522 -23.61 -40.72 21.85
N VAL A 523 -23.41 -40.49 23.14
CA VAL A 523 -22.37 -41.17 23.92
C VAL A 523 -22.91 -42.52 24.34
N THR A 524 -22.29 -43.59 23.87
CA THR A 524 -22.68 -44.96 24.16
C THR A 524 -21.53 -45.70 24.84
N ALA A 525 -21.83 -46.83 25.49
CA ALA A 525 -20.77 -47.74 25.92
C ALA A 525 -20.16 -48.43 24.69
N ALA A 526 -18.84 -48.43 24.60
CA ALA A 526 -18.08 -49.18 23.60
C ALA A 526 -18.32 -50.69 23.73
N ASP A 527 -18.60 -51.15 24.96
CA ASP A 527 -19.08 -52.50 25.25
C ASP A 527 -20.09 -52.46 26.42
N TYR A 528 -21.29 -53.01 26.18
CA TYR A 528 -22.34 -53.12 27.20
C TYR A 528 -21.96 -54.08 28.35
N SER A 529 -20.98 -54.95 28.15
CA SER A 529 -20.41 -55.81 29.20
C SER A 529 -19.66 -55.01 30.28
N LEU A 530 -19.27 -53.77 29.98
CA LEU A 530 -18.56 -52.88 30.91
C LEU A 530 -19.52 -52.07 31.82
N LEU A 531 -20.82 -52.03 31.53
CA LEU A 531 -21.85 -51.35 32.33
C LEU A 531 -22.24 -52.13 33.62
N THR A 532 -21.33 -52.92 34.18
CA THR A 532 -21.59 -53.85 35.30
C THR A 532 -21.86 -53.18 36.66
N GLY A 533 -21.96 -51.85 36.70
CA GLY A 533 -22.23 -51.06 37.90
C GLY A 533 -23.69 -50.93 38.35
N GLY A 534 -24.68 -51.55 37.69
CA GLY A 534 -26.07 -51.33 38.08
C GLY A 534 -27.12 -52.30 37.54
N ARG A 535 -27.44 -53.31 38.37
CA ARG A 535 -28.69 -54.12 38.40
C ARG A 535 -28.90 -55.18 37.31
N GLY A 536 -28.71 -56.44 37.72
CA GLY A 536 -29.67 -57.56 37.53
C GLY A 536 -29.82 -58.23 36.17
N ASN A 537 -29.67 -57.52 35.05
CA ASN A 537 -30.07 -58.05 33.74
C ASN A 537 -28.90 -58.47 32.82
N ALA A 538 -27.65 -58.44 33.30
CA ALA A 538 -26.43 -58.78 32.55
C ALA A 538 -26.23 -60.31 32.29
N ARG A 539 -27.30 -61.09 32.10
CA ARG A 539 -27.20 -62.55 31.82
C ARG A 539 -27.83 -63.03 30.51
N SER A 540 -28.29 -62.14 29.63
CA SER A 540 -28.89 -62.56 28.34
C SER A 540 -28.27 -61.93 27.08
N ALA A 541 -27.10 -61.29 27.17
CA ALA A 541 -26.41 -60.73 26.01
C ALA A 541 -24.92 -61.13 25.97
N ALA A 542 -24.64 -62.42 26.13
CA ALA A 542 -23.38 -63.05 25.75
C ALA A 542 -23.69 -64.26 24.86
#